data_AF-A0A7J4QE21-F1
#
_entry.id   AF-A0A7J4QE21-F1
#
_cell.length_a   1.000
_cell.length_b   1.000
_cell.length_c   1.000
_cell.angle_alpha   90.00
_cell.angle_beta   90.00
_cell.angle_gamma   90.00
#
_symmetry.space_group_name_H-M   'P 1'
#
loop_
_entity.id
_entity.type
_entity.pdbx_description
1 polymer ?
#
loop_
_entity_poly.entity_id
_entity_poly.type
_entity_poly.pdbx_seq_one_letter_code
_entity_poly.pdbx_strand_id
1 'polypeptide(L)'
;MTAFDVVEKHPRMAYLIQSAVPGAADLSEGTFEEFIGLYKENPIEAIRGMNSAIALVEDGNRERLLCEDCVSLEILTERGIVAGMRGMYGGESIVQRGIPCFGYTGFFVYDGLIDLGTFRDEHNRPREKILVDKRKLRKQLVQAKLNSINFPGYREGIAAQMVIQQMCYDKDAVDEFSKSRSNGLIGLDEFVKKKFGICRHFALMYQLFAQEAGIESSIVRGEFGSGNIAPWHAWNTARKGRMHVLIDTTGSIIERREEDTKRERILQIEAETESKCRKIAKEHGKIYTPHSDNECFYQYRRLEI
;
A
#
# COMPACT_ATOMS: atom_id res chain seq x y z
N MET A 1 4.17 30.18 -13.58
CA MET A 1 4.83 29.42 -12.52
C MET A 1 4.70 27.95 -12.87
N THR A 2 5.81 27.34 -13.29
CA THR A 2 5.90 25.93 -13.68
C THR A 2 5.96 25.02 -12.45
N ALA A 3 5.89 23.70 -12.63
CA ALA A 3 6.12 22.74 -11.54
C ALA A 3 7.56 22.82 -11.03
N PHE A 4 8.53 23.10 -11.92
CA PHE A 4 9.93 23.32 -11.58
C PHE A 4 10.10 24.56 -10.68
N ASP A 5 9.46 25.68 -11.02
CA ASP A 5 9.54 26.93 -10.23
C ASP A 5 9.05 26.75 -8.78
N VAL A 6 8.14 25.80 -8.55
CA VAL A 6 7.65 25.46 -7.21
C VAL A 6 8.73 24.68 -6.45
N VAL A 7 9.28 23.63 -7.06
CA VAL A 7 10.31 22.78 -6.45
C VAL A 7 11.59 23.55 -6.17
N GLU A 8 12.02 24.43 -7.09
CA GLU A 8 13.21 25.26 -6.94
C GLU A 8 13.15 26.14 -5.68
N LYS A 9 11.96 26.61 -5.32
CA LYS A 9 11.71 27.40 -4.10
C LYS A 9 11.61 26.55 -2.83
N HIS A 10 11.70 25.23 -2.93
CA HIS A 10 11.64 24.28 -1.82
C HIS A 10 12.93 23.45 -1.75
N PRO A 11 14.00 23.94 -1.08
CA PRO A 11 15.32 23.32 -1.08
C PRO A 11 15.34 21.84 -0.66
N ARG A 12 14.43 21.43 0.22
CA ARG A 12 14.29 20.03 0.64
C ARG A 12 13.71 19.13 -0.46
N MET A 13 12.75 19.62 -1.25
CA MET A 13 12.25 18.89 -2.42
C MET A 13 13.31 18.82 -3.52
N ALA A 14 14.07 19.89 -3.73
CA ALA A 14 15.21 19.89 -4.65
C ALA A 14 16.24 18.81 -4.29
N TYR A 15 16.63 18.73 -3.01
CA TYR A 15 17.52 17.68 -2.50
C TYR A 15 16.98 16.26 -2.73
N LEU A 16 15.68 16.03 -2.49
CA LEU A 16 15.06 14.72 -2.71
C LEU A 16 15.07 14.31 -4.19
N ILE A 17 14.79 15.26 -5.11
CA ILE A 17 14.81 15.01 -6.54
C ILE A 17 16.21 14.65 -7.03
N GLN A 18 17.22 15.46 -6.67
CA GLN A 18 18.62 15.17 -6.99
C GLN A 18 19.02 13.78 -6.50
N SER A 19 18.61 13.41 -5.29
CA SER A 19 18.96 12.12 -4.71
C SER A 19 18.24 10.92 -5.34
N ALA A 20 17.09 11.17 -5.97
CA ALA A 20 16.33 10.13 -6.67
C ALA A 20 16.85 9.86 -8.08
N VAL A 21 17.55 10.82 -8.69
CA VAL A 21 18.07 10.73 -10.07
C VAL A 21 19.54 10.31 -10.05
N PRO A 22 19.89 9.12 -10.56
CA PRO A 22 21.28 8.66 -10.56
C PRO A 22 22.22 9.61 -11.32
N GLY A 23 23.26 10.10 -10.64
CA GLY A 23 24.28 10.95 -11.24
C GLY A 23 23.95 12.44 -11.31
N ALA A 24 22.79 12.87 -10.80
CA ALA A 24 22.46 14.28 -10.72
C ALA A 24 23.36 15.01 -9.70
N ALA A 25 24.07 16.06 -10.15
CA ALA A 25 24.92 16.88 -9.30
C ALA A 25 24.17 18.09 -8.70
N ASP A 26 23.20 18.63 -9.44
CA ASP A 26 22.43 19.81 -9.10
C ASP A 26 20.97 19.69 -9.60
N LEU A 27 20.10 20.62 -9.16
CA LEU A 27 18.71 20.65 -9.58
C LEU A 27 18.65 21.54 -10.81
N SER A 28 18.47 20.92 -11.97
CA SER A 28 18.17 21.60 -13.22
C SER A 28 16.78 21.19 -13.73
N GLU A 29 16.25 21.91 -14.72
CA GLU A 29 15.01 21.52 -15.40
C GLU A 29 15.12 20.10 -15.98
N GLY A 30 16.28 19.75 -16.57
CA GLY A 30 16.56 18.39 -17.06
C GLY A 30 16.53 17.33 -15.95
N THR A 31 17.15 17.61 -14.79
CA THR A 31 17.09 16.69 -13.63
C THR A 31 15.67 16.50 -13.13
N PHE A 32 14.86 17.57 -13.13
CA PHE A 32 13.46 17.49 -12.76
C PHE A 32 12.65 16.63 -13.76
N GLU A 33 12.87 16.82 -15.06
CA GLU A 33 12.24 15.99 -16.11
C GLU A 33 12.65 14.51 -15.99
N GLU A 34 13.92 14.23 -15.74
CA GLU A 34 14.43 12.87 -15.50
C GLU A 34 13.77 12.23 -14.27
N PHE A 35 13.59 12.98 -13.19
CA PHE A 35 12.85 12.51 -12.02
C PHE A 35 11.40 12.17 -12.35
N ILE A 36 10.70 13.05 -13.09
CA ILE A 36 9.31 12.79 -13.50
C ILE A 36 9.23 11.53 -14.38
N GLY A 37 10.19 11.37 -15.30
CA GLY A 37 10.33 10.17 -16.14
C GLY A 37 10.53 8.91 -15.30
N LEU A 38 11.51 8.93 -14.38
CA LEU A 38 11.80 7.83 -13.47
C LEU A 38 10.59 7.49 -12.59
N TYR A 39 9.92 8.50 -12.01
CA TYR A 39 8.75 8.28 -11.17
C TYR A 39 7.58 7.69 -11.96
N LYS A 40 7.40 8.09 -13.22
CA LYS A 40 6.36 7.54 -14.09
C LYS A 40 6.63 6.08 -14.47
N GLU A 41 7.87 5.74 -14.77
CA GLU A 41 8.26 4.39 -15.22
C GLU A 41 8.47 3.40 -14.06
N ASN A 42 9.06 3.88 -12.97
CA ASN A 42 9.44 3.09 -11.81
C ASN A 42 9.40 3.93 -10.51
N PRO A 43 8.20 4.25 -10.00
CA PRO A 43 8.06 5.11 -8.81
C PRO A 43 8.66 4.48 -7.55
N ILE A 44 8.69 3.14 -7.45
CA ILE A 44 9.30 2.47 -6.31
C ILE A 44 10.81 2.74 -6.25
N GLU A 45 11.49 2.79 -7.40
CA GLU A 45 12.91 3.11 -7.44
C GLU A 45 13.18 4.58 -7.11
N ALA A 46 12.37 5.51 -7.63
CA ALA A 46 12.43 6.91 -7.23
C ALA A 46 12.26 7.07 -5.71
N ILE A 47 11.29 6.36 -5.12
CA ILE A 47 11.04 6.37 -3.67
C ILE A 47 12.22 5.76 -2.90
N ARG A 48 12.84 4.68 -3.39
CA ARG A 48 14.04 4.09 -2.76
C ARG A 48 15.21 5.08 -2.77
N GLY A 49 15.40 5.81 -3.86
CA GLY A 49 16.42 6.86 -3.96
C GLY A 49 16.20 7.95 -2.91
N MET A 50 14.98 8.48 -2.83
CA MET A 50 14.60 9.46 -1.79
C MET A 50 14.77 8.91 -0.37
N ASN A 51 14.28 7.71 -0.07
CA ASN A 51 14.38 7.10 1.25
C ASN A 51 15.85 6.87 1.66
N SER A 52 16.71 6.48 0.73
CA SER A 52 18.14 6.29 0.99
C SER A 52 18.82 7.61 1.34
N ALA A 53 18.46 8.70 0.66
CA ALA A 53 18.96 10.04 0.97
C ALA A 53 18.54 10.50 2.37
N ILE A 54 17.27 10.30 2.71
CA ILE A 54 16.73 10.65 4.03
C ILE A 54 17.45 9.86 5.13
N ALA A 55 17.70 8.56 4.93
CA ALA A 55 18.38 7.70 5.90
C ALA A 55 19.84 8.13 6.21
N LEU A 56 20.45 8.99 5.39
CA LEU A 56 21.79 9.54 5.62
C LEU A 56 21.76 10.81 6.50
N VAL A 57 20.59 11.30 6.88
CA VAL A 57 20.44 12.52 7.68
C VAL A 57 20.41 12.17 9.16
N GLU A 58 21.44 12.57 9.90
CA GLU A 58 21.59 12.26 11.34
C GLU A 58 20.62 13.04 12.24
N ASP A 59 20.18 14.23 11.82
CA ASP A 59 19.22 15.04 12.58
C ASP A 59 17.80 14.52 12.39
N GLY A 60 17.24 13.88 13.41
CA GLY A 60 15.88 13.31 13.39
C GLY A 60 14.76 14.33 13.10
N ASN A 61 14.92 15.61 13.44
CA ASN A 61 13.95 16.63 13.05
C ASN A 61 14.02 16.90 11.54
N ARG A 62 15.25 16.96 11.01
CA ARG A 62 15.47 17.12 9.58
C ARG A 62 15.01 15.88 8.79
N GLU A 63 15.22 14.68 9.31
CA GLU A 63 14.69 13.42 8.76
C GLU A 63 13.16 13.49 8.61
N ARG A 64 12.47 13.90 9.67
CA ARG A 64 11.01 14.05 9.67
C ARG A 64 10.52 15.05 8.63
N LEU A 65 11.14 16.23 8.58
CA LEU A 65 10.78 17.26 7.60
C LEU A 65 11.01 16.78 6.16
N LEU A 66 12.06 16.01 5.92
CA LEU A 66 12.30 15.41 4.60
C LEU A 66 11.29 14.32 4.26
N CYS A 67 10.87 13.48 5.22
CA CYS A 67 9.79 12.52 4.99
C CYS A 67 8.48 13.22 4.62
N GLU A 68 8.16 14.32 5.31
CA GLU A 68 6.99 15.15 5.03
C GLU A 68 7.02 15.77 3.62
N ASP A 69 8.17 16.28 3.19
CA ASP A 69 8.34 16.85 1.86
C ASP A 69 8.39 15.78 0.78
N CYS A 70 8.95 14.61 1.05
CA CYS A 70 8.96 13.46 0.16
C CYS A 70 7.54 13.00 -0.18
N VAL A 71 6.70 12.75 0.83
CA VAL A 71 5.28 12.39 0.60
C VAL A 71 4.54 13.50 -0.15
N SER A 72 4.89 14.76 0.10
CA SER A 72 4.25 15.90 -0.60
C SER A 72 4.68 15.98 -2.06
N LEU A 73 5.95 15.72 -2.36
CA LEU A 73 6.51 15.63 -3.72
C LEU A 73 5.88 14.48 -4.50
N GLU A 74 5.69 13.31 -3.87
CA GLU A 74 4.98 12.18 -4.46
C GLU A 74 3.55 12.58 -4.87
N ILE A 75 2.78 13.17 -3.94
CA ILE A 75 1.41 13.66 -4.21
C ILE A 75 1.38 14.69 -5.35
N LEU A 76 2.35 15.62 -5.38
CA LEU A 76 2.44 16.64 -6.44
C LEU A 76 2.74 16.00 -7.80
N THR A 77 3.67 15.04 -7.83
CA THR A 77 4.11 14.34 -9.03
C THR A 77 2.97 13.51 -9.61
N GLU A 78 2.28 12.72 -8.78
CA GLU A 78 1.10 11.94 -9.19
C GLU A 78 0.01 12.85 -9.79
N ARG A 79 -0.26 14.01 -9.18
CA ARG A 79 -1.24 14.98 -9.71
C ARG A 79 -0.80 15.63 -11.01
N GLY A 80 0.47 16.02 -11.13
CA GLY A 80 1.04 16.63 -12.33
C GLY A 80 0.97 15.66 -13.52
N ILE A 81 1.34 14.40 -13.30
CA ILE A 81 1.24 13.34 -14.30
C ILE A 81 -0.23 13.17 -14.75
N VAL A 82 -1.18 13.10 -13.82
CA VAL A 82 -2.62 12.98 -14.16
C VAL A 82 -3.11 14.19 -14.96
N ALA A 83 -2.72 15.41 -14.58
CA ALA A 83 -3.13 16.63 -15.28
C ALA A 83 -2.57 16.67 -16.71
N GLY A 84 -1.30 16.30 -16.92
CA GLY A 84 -0.67 16.24 -18.24
C GLY A 84 -1.28 15.15 -19.14
N MET A 85 -1.63 13.99 -18.56
CA MET A 85 -2.27 12.89 -19.29
C MET A 85 -3.68 13.23 -19.80
N ARG A 86 -4.46 14.03 -19.05
CA ARG A 86 -5.78 14.53 -19.50
C ARG A 86 -5.72 15.38 -20.76
N GLY A 87 -4.56 16.01 -21.05
CA GLY A 87 -4.36 16.81 -22.25
C GLY A 87 -3.90 16.02 -23.48
N MET A 88 -3.17 14.91 -23.29
CA MET A 88 -2.56 14.14 -24.41
C MET A 88 -3.38 12.95 -24.89
N TYR A 89 -4.17 12.33 -24.01
CA TYR A 89 -4.96 11.15 -24.35
C TYR A 89 -6.40 11.48 -23.97
N GLY A 90 -7.27 11.67 -24.97
CA GLY A 90 -8.69 12.00 -24.80
C GLY A 90 -9.49 10.92 -24.07
N GLY A 91 -9.20 10.69 -22.79
CA GLY A 91 -9.86 9.74 -21.90
C GLY A 91 -9.18 8.37 -21.73
N GLU A 92 -8.06 8.07 -22.38
CA GLU A 92 -7.43 6.73 -22.27
C GLU A 92 -6.37 6.63 -21.14
N SER A 93 -6.52 5.57 -20.33
CA SER A 93 -5.85 5.35 -19.04
C SER A 93 -4.45 4.74 -19.15
N ILE A 94 -3.49 5.26 -18.36
CA ILE A 94 -2.18 4.65 -18.16
C ILE A 94 -2.12 3.98 -16.78
N VAL A 95 -1.73 2.71 -16.74
CA VAL A 95 -1.52 1.92 -15.50
C VAL A 95 -0.18 2.30 -14.90
N GLN A 96 -0.17 3.03 -13.77
CA GLN A 96 1.05 3.30 -13.02
C GLN A 96 1.38 2.14 -12.07
N ARG A 97 2.55 1.51 -12.24
CA ARG A 97 3.05 0.51 -11.28
C ARG A 97 3.47 1.22 -9.99
N GLY A 98 2.80 1.05 -8.87
CA GLY A 98 3.23 1.59 -7.57
C GLY A 98 2.16 2.40 -6.83
N ILE A 99 1.22 3.01 -7.54
CA ILE A 99 -0.15 3.27 -7.05
C ILE A 99 -0.89 1.93 -7.10
N PRO A 100 -1.95 1.63 -6.32
CA PRO A 100 -2.61 0.33 -6.34
C PRO A 100 -3.03 -0.13 -7.73
N CYS A 101 -2.11 -0.82 -8.39
CA CYS A 101 -2.22 -1.28 -9.75
C CYS A 101 -2.49 -2.78 -9.66
N PHE A 102 -3.74 -3.13 -9.94
CA PHE A 102 -4.06 -4.51 -10.23
C PHE A 102 -3.36 -4.91 -11.52
N GLY A 103 -2.50 -5.91 -11.43
CA GLY A 103 -1.95 -6.57 -12.61
C GLY A 103 -3.06 -7.21 -13.43
N TYR A 104 -3.24 -6.70 -14.64
CA TYR A 104 -4.01 -7.17 -15.80
C TYR A 104 -5.52 -6.85 -15.90
N THR A 105 -5.80 -6.15 -17.01
CA THR A 105 -7.07 -5.96 -17.77
C THR A 105 -8.25 -5.32 -17.03
N GLY A 106 -8.40 -4.00 -17.16
CA GLY A 106 -9.71 -3.35 -17.15
C GLY A 106 -10.12 -2.54 -15.91
N PHE A 107 -9.19 -2.13 -15.04
CA PHE A 107 -9.51 -1.29 -13.89
C PHE A 107 -8.93 0.11 -14.04
N PHE A 108 -9.83 1.10 -14.17
CA PHE A 108 -9.49 2.50 -14.40
C PHE A 108 -9.11 3.19 -13.09
N VAL A 109 -7.90 3.73 -13.02
CA VAL A 109 -7.55 4.75 -12.02
C VAL A 109 -7.90 6.12 -12.60
N TYR A 110 -9.10 6.60 -12.31
CA TYR A 110 -9.45 8.01 -12.47
C TYR A 110 -9.25 8.67 -11.09
N ASP A 111 -8.46 9.74 -10.99
CA ASP A 111 -8.35 10.55 -9.75
C ASP A 111 -8.02 9.80 -8.43
N GLY A 112 -7.24 8.72 -8.50
CA GLY A 112 -6.93 7.89 -7.31
C GLY A 112 -8.06 6.93 -6.91
N LEU A 113 -9.10 6.76 -7.74
CA LEU A 113 -10.04 5.67 -7.59
C LEU A 113 -9.32 4.34 -7.85
N ILE A 114 -9.45 3.42 -6.91
CA ILE A 114 -9.11 2.02 -7.16
C ILE A 114 -10.43 1.29 -7.14
N ASP A 115 -11.03 1.20 -8.32
CA ASP A 115 -12.16 0.32 -8.53
C ASP A 115 -11.61 -1.11 -8.45
N LEU A 116 -11.72 -1.72 -7.27
CA LEU A 116 -11.42 -3.13 -7.05
C LEU A 116 -12.44 -4.05 -7.72
N GLY A 117 -13.07 -3.58 -8.80
CA GLY A 117 -14.21 -4.03 -9.56
C GLY A 117 -15.56 -3.59 -9.00
N THR A 118 -16.50 -3.35 -9.92
CA THR A 118 -17.95 -3.25 -9.68
C THR A 118 -18.49 -4.61 -9.24
N PHE A 119 -17.95 -5.15 -8.17
CA PHE A 119 -18.32 -6.45 -7.68
C PHE A 119 -19.64 -6.34 -7.00
N ARG A 120 -20.49 -7.31 -7.29
CA ARG A 120 -21.66 -7.55 -6.49
C ARG A 120 -21.27 -8.51 -5.37
N ASP A 121 -21.81 -8.34 -4.16
CA ASP A 121 -21.60 -9.28 -3.07
C ASP A 121 -22.36 -10.61 -3.30
N GLU A 122 -22.33 -11.50 -2.31
CA GLU A 122 -23.04 -12.79 -2.33
C GLU A 122 -24.57 -12.66 -2.53
N HIS A 123 -25.11 -11.44 -2.36
CA HIS A 123 -26.51 -11.09 -2.58
C HIS A 123 -26.73 -10.22 -3.82
N ASN A 124 -25.75 -10.18 -4.73
CA ASN A 124 -25.81 -9.41 -5.95
C ASN A 124 -25.93 -7.88 -5.72
N ARG A 125 -25.48 -7.33 -4.58
CA ARG A 125 -25.49 -5.87 -4.30
C ARG A 125 -24.18 -5.21 -4.74
N PRO A 126 -24.20 -4.06 -5.44
CA PRO A 126 -22.97 -3.36 -5.82
C PRO A 126 -22.15 -3.01 -4.57
N ARG A 127 -20.91 -3.47 -4.53
CA ARG A 127 -19.95 -3.16 -3.46
C ARG A 127 -19.42 -1.74 -3.61
N GLU A 128 -18.93 -1.17 -2.51
CA GLU A 128 -18.32 0.17 -2.53
C GLU A 128 -17.05 0.20 -3.40
N LYS A 129 -16.91 1.32 -4.11
CA LYS A 129 -15.71 1.77 -4.80
C LYS A 129 -14.87 2.57 -3.81
N ILE A 130 -13.60 2.20 -3.67
CA ILE A 130 -12.72 2.83 -2.69
C ILE A 130 -11.86 3.88 -3.40
N LEU A 131 -11.98 5.13 -2.95
CA LEU A 131 -11.14 6.24 -3.39
C LEU A 131 -9.92 6.37 -2.47
N VAL A 132 -8.73 6.43 -3.05
CA VAL A 132 -7.51 6.71 -2.29
C VAL A 132 -7.06 8.14 -2.56
N ASP A 133 -7.22 9.00 -1.56
CA ASP A 133 -6.67 10.36 -1.56
C ASP A 133 -5.50 10.43 -0.58
N LYS A 134 -4.28 10.34 -1.10
CA LYS A 134 -3.05 10.40 -0.30
C LYS A 134 -2.93 11.66 0.54
N ARG A 135 -3.56 12.78 0.14
CA ARG A 135 -3.55 14.03 0.94
C ARG A 135 -4.25 13.84 2.28
N LYS A 136 -5.35 13.10 2.29
CA LYS A 136 -6.13 12.81 3.50
C LYS A 136 -5.47 11.75 4.38
N LEU A 137 -4.54 10.97 3.82
CA LEU A 137 -3.74 9.94 4.49
C LEU A 137 -2.30 10.39 4.77
N ARG A 138 -1.93 11.65 4.47
CA ARG A 138 -0.54 12.15 4.51
C ARG A 138 0.15 11.83 5.84
N LYS A 139 -0.55 12.01 6.97
CA LYS A 139 0.01 11.71 8.29
C LYS A 139 0.44 10.25 8.43
N GLN A 140 -0.41 9.32 7.98
CA GLN A 140 -0.13 7.88 8.03
C GLN A 140 1.02 7.50 7.08
N LEU A 141 1.05 8.09 5.88
CA LEU A 141 2.11 7.85 4.89
C LEU A 141 3.48 8.33 5.38
N VAL A 142 3.54 9.54 5.96
CA VAL A 142 4.77 10.08 6.56
C VAL A 142 5.26 9.16 7.68
N GLN A 143 4.36 8.68 8.54
CA GLN A 143 4.73 7.73 9.59
C GLN A 143 5.25 6.41 9.02
N ALA A 144 4.65 5.91 7.93
CA ALA A 144 5.08 4.68 7.29
C ALA A 144 6.48 4.81 6.68
N LYS A 145 6.74 5.94 5.99
CA LYS A 145 8.06 6.27 5.46
C LYS A 145 9.10 6.35 6.58
N LEU A 146 8.82 7.11 7.64
CA LEU A 146 9.70 7.22 8.81
C LEU A 146 10.03 5.86 9.42
N ASN A 147 9.03 5.02 9.67
CA ASN A 147 9.28 3.70 10.23
C ASN A 147 10.10 2.82 9.28
N SER A 148 9.89 2.94 7.97
CA SER A 148 10.65 2.15 6.99
C SER A 148 12.13 2.54 6.90
N ILE A 149 12.44 3.81 7.16
CA ILE A 149 13.80 4.35 7.20
C ILE A 149 14.49 3.91 8.48
N ASN A 150 13.79 4.01 9.62
CA ASN A 150 14.30 3.62 10.93
C ASN A 150 14.44 2.10 11.12
N PHE A 151 13.67 1.30 10.38
CA PHE A 151 13.67 -0.18 10.48
C PHE A 151 13.88 -0.85 9.11
N PRO A 152 15.04 -0.67 8.47
CA PRO A 152 15.25 -1.09 7.08
C PRO A 152 15.25 -2.62 6.88
N GLY A 153 15.55 -3.40 7.93
CA GLY A 153 15.58 -4.86 7.86
C GLY A 153 14.23 -5.56 7.97
N TYR A 154 13.14 -4.83 8.26
CA TYR A 154 11.83 -5.44 8.54
C TYR A 154 10.65 -4.60 8.01
N ARG A 155 10.83 -3.98 6.84
CA ARG A 155 9.88 -3.02 6.28
C ARG A 155 8.48 -3.61 6.01
N GLU A 156 8.40 -4.84 5.51
CA GLU A 156 7.12 -5.50 5.20
C GLU A 156 6.30 -5.77 6.48
N GLY A 157 6.97 -6.23 7.54
CA GLY A 157 6.34 -6.48 8.83
C GLY A 157 5.87 -5.20 9.51
N ILE A 158 6.70 -4.15 9.48
CA ILE A 158 6.33 -2.82 9.99
C ILE A 158 5.14 -2.25 9.23
N ALA A 159 5.14 -2.31 7.89
CA ALA A 159 4.02 -1.85 7.08
C ALA A 159 2.74 -2.60 7.45
N ALA A 160 2.80 -3.93 7.57
CA ALA A 160 1.66 -4.74 7.96
C ALA A 160 1.14 -4.42 9.38
N GLN A 161 2.04 -4.25 10.35
CA GLN A 161 1.68 -3.88 11.72
C GLN A 161 0.99 -2.52 11.77
N MET A 162 1.49 -1.54 11.00
CA MET A 162 0.88 -0.22 10.92
C MET A 162 -0.55 -0.27 10.39
N VAL A 163 -0.84 -1.15 9.42
CA VAL A 163 -2.21 -1.33 8.89
C VAL A 163 -3.14 -1.81 9.98
N ILE A 164 -2.73 -2.82 10.76
CA ILE A 164 -3.54 -3.40 11.84
C ILE A 164 -3.85 -2.35 12.92
N GLN A 165 -2.92 -1.42 13.16
CA GLN A 165 -3.14 -0.29 14.07
C GLN A 165 -4.07 0.80 13.51
N GLN A 166 -4.31 0.83 12.18
CA GLN A 166 -5.19 1.84 11.58
C GLN A 166 -6.67 1.49 11.68
N MET A 167 -7.05 0.22 11.60
CA MET A 167 -8.44 -0.23 11.48
C MET A 167 -8.66 -1.59 12.15
N CYS A 168 -9.87 -1.83 12.66
CA CYS A 168 -10.33 -3.14 13.11
C CYS A 168 -11.14 -3.83 12.01
N TYR A 169 -11.13 -5.16 11.97
CA TYR A 169 -12.00 -5.88 11.04
C TYR A 169 -13.46 -5.82 11.52
N ASP A 170 -14.36 -5.31 10.69
CA ASP A 170 -15.79 -5.26 10.98
C ASP A 170 -16.59 -5.26 9.66
N LYS A 171 -17.08 -6.44 9.25
CA LYS A 171 -17.86 -6.62 8.01
C LYS A 171 -19.20 -5.87 8.11
N ASP A 172 -19.85 -5.93 9.26
CA ASP A 172 -21.21 -5.39 9.44
C ASP A 172 -21.18 -3.85 9.43
N ALA A 173 -20.20 -3.24 10.11
CA ALA A 173 -20.02 -1.78 10.08
C ALA A 173 -19.65 -1.28 8.67
N VAL A 174 -18.82 -2.02 7.92
CA VAL A 174 -18.55 -1.69 6.51
C VAL A 174 -19.82 -1.78 5.67
N ASP A 175 -20.60 -2.86 5.81
CA ASP A 175 -21.85 -3.05 5.06
C ASP A 175 -22.88 -1.95 5.36
N GLU A 176 -23.07 -1.60 6.63
CA GLU A 176 -23.96 -0.52 7.05
C GLU A 176 -23.48 0.83 6.50
N PHE A 177 -22.20 1.12 6.65
CA PHE A 177 -21.61 2.36 6.18
C PHE A 177 -21.70 2.50 4.66
N SER A 178 -21.42 1.43 3.92
CA SER A 178 -21.54 1.41 2.46
C SER A 178 -22.98 1.64 1.98
N LYS A 179 -23.98 1.04 2.64
CA LYS A 179 -25.40 1.27 2.31
C LYS A 179 -25.85 2.72 2.49
N SER A 180 -25.24 3.44 3.43
CA SER A 180 -25.58 4.85 3.69
C SER A 180 -25.10 5.82 2.60
N ARG A 181 -24.30 5.37 1.63
CA ARG A 181 -23.67 6.22 0.60
C ARG A 181 -24.33 6.01 -0.76
N SER A 182 -24.98 7.03 -1.28
CA SER A 182 -25.82 6.98 -2.49
C SER A 182 -25.08 6.68 -3.81
N ASN A 183 -23.77 6.97 -3.89
CA ASN A 183 -22.96 6.75 -5.10
C ASN A 183 -21.98 5.57 -4.96
N GLY A 184 -21.96 4.88 -3.82
CA GLY A 184 -21.03 3.80 -3.53
C GLY A 184 -19.55 4.19 -3.55
N LEU A 185 -19.20 5.48 -3.65
CA LEU A 185 -17.81 5.95 -3.68
C LEU A 185 -17.41 6.45 -2.30
N ILE A 186 -16.45 5.77 -1.67
CA ILE A 186 -16.05 6.04 -0.29
C ILE A 186 -14.53 6.17 -0.21
N GLY A 187 -14.05 7.23 0.46
CA GLY A 187 -12.62 7.40 0.69
C GLY A 187 -12.06 6.35 1.64
N LEU A 188 -10.89 5.79 1.34
CA LEU A 188 -10.16 4.91 2.26
C LEU A 188 -9.89 5.61 3.60
N ASP A 189 -9.70 6.94 3.57
CA ASP A 189 -9.53 7.76 4.77
C ASP A 189 -10.74 7.72 5.72
N GLU A 190 -11.95 7.49 5.19
CA GLU A 190 -13.16 7.41 6.01
C GLU A 190 -13.18 6.13 6.86
N PHE A 191 -12.75 5.01 6.29
CA PHE A 191 -12.59 3.74 7.00
C PHE A 191 -11.50 3.85 8.08
N VAL A 192 -10.37 4.48 7.76
CA VAL A 192 -9.29 4.76 8.73
C VAL A 192 -9.76 5.66 9.87
N LYS A 193 -10.55 6.71 9.58
CA LYS A 193 -11.13 7.60 10.61
C LYS A 193 -12.11 6.89 11.51
N LYS A 194 -12.95 6.01 10.93
CA LYS A 194 -13.96 5.25 11.68
C LYS A 194 -13.43 3.99 12.34
N LYS A 195 -12.15 3.64 12.11
CA LYS A 195 -11.45 2.51 12.72
C LYS A 195 -12.06 1.14 12.38
N PHE A 196 -12.67 1.00 11.21
CA PHE A 196 -13.15 -0.29 10.71
C PHE A 196 -12.80 -0.53 9.24
N GLY A 197 -12.71 -1.79 8.85
CA GLY A 197 -12.47 -2.20 7.48
C GLY A 197 -12.69 -3.71 7.26
N ILE A 198 -12.41 -4.15 6.04
CA ILE A 198 -12.40 -5.57 5.61
C ILE A 198 -11.20 -5.80 4.71
N CYS A 199 -10.89 -7.05 4.34
CA CYS A 199 -9.66 -7.45 3.63
C CYS A 199 -9.17 -6.48 2.55
N ARG A 200 -10.03 -5.97 1.68
CA ARG A 200 -9.65 -4.98 0.66
C ARG A 200 -9.14 -3.64 1.22
N HIS A 201 -9.74 -3.11 2.29
CA HIS A 201 -9.33 -1.87 2.93
C HIS A 201 -7.94 -2.03 3.56
N PHE A 202 -7.72 -3.16 4.22
CA PHE A 202 -6.44 -3.54 4.80
C PHE A 202 -5.37 -3.70 3.71
N ALA A 203 -5.68 -4.42 2.63
CA ALA A 203 -4.75 -4.66 1.52
C ALA A 203 -4.37 -3.37 0.77
N LEU A 204 -5.31 -2.45 0.60
CA LEU A 204 -5.07 -1.11 0.05
C LEU A 204 -4.16 -0.28 0.94
N MET A 205 -4.45 -0.23 2.25
CA MET A 205 -3.58 0.46 3.21
C MET A 205 -2.18 -0.14 3.26
N TYR A 206 -2.05 -1.46 3.20
CA TYR A 206 -0.75 -2.13 3.13
C TYR A 206 0.02 -1.70 1.89
N GLN A 207 -0.62 -1.68 0.72
CA GLN A 207 0.05 -1.29 -0.52
C GLN A 207 0.57 0.14 -0.46
N LEU A 208 -0.18 1.06 0.15
CA LEU A 208 0.28 2.42 0.39
C LEU A 208 1.50 2.45 1.32
N PHE A 209 1.47 1.75 2.46
CA PHE A 209 2.61 1.72 3.38
C PHE A 209 3.83 1.01 2.79
N ALA A 210 3.61 -0.04 2.00
CA ALA A 210 4.66 -0.73 1.26
C ALA A 210 5.31 0.18 0.21
N GLN A 211 4.52 0.99 -0.50
CA GLN A 211 5.04 2.01 -1.41
C GLN A 211 5.96 2.98 -0.67
N GLU A 212 5.49 3.55 0.45
CA GLU A 212 6.29 4.50 1.25
C GLU A 212 7.61 3.90 1.75
N ALA A 213 7.62 2.58 1.96
CA ALA A 213 8.79 1.80 2.36
C ALA A 213 9.72 1.40 1.19
N GLY A 214 9.38 1.74 -0.06
CA GLY A 214 10.10 1.33 -1.25
C GLY A 214 9.98 -0.17 -1.55
N ILE A 215 8.87 -0.79 -1.14
CA ILE A 215 8.59 -2.21 -1.36
C ILE A 215 7.72 -2.37 -2.59
N GLU A 216 8.20 -3.15 -3.57
CA GLU A 216 7.38 -3.60 -4.69
C GLU A 216 6.28 -4.51 -4.14
N SER A 217 5.02 -4.09 -4.28
CA SER A 217 3.88 -4.88 -3.81
C SER A 217 2.69 -4.82 -4.76
N SER A 218 1.89 -5.87 -4.74
CA SER A 218 0.66 -5.99 -5.52
C SER A 218 -0.45 -6.58 -4.67
N ILE A 219 -1.71 -6.19 -4.93
CA ILE A 219 -2.85 -6.87 -4.33
C ILE A 219 -3.17 -8.10 -5.18
N VAL A 220 -3.41 -9.23 -4.52
CA VAL A 220 -3.77 -10.48 -5.16
C VAL A 220 -5.06 -11.01 -4.57
N ARG A 221 -5.91 -11.52 -5.45
CA ARG A 221 -7.18 -12.15 -5.07
C ARG A 221 -6.95 -13.63 -4.79
N GLY A 222 -7.52 -14.10 -3.69
CA GLY A 222 -7.43 -15.50 -3.28
C GLY A 222 -8.69 -15.95 -2.53
N GLU A 223 -8.63 -17.16 -2.01
CA GLU A 223 -9.67 -17.77 -1.20
C GLU A 223 -9.20 -17.82 0.26
N PHE A 224 -10.10 -17.61 1.21
CA PHE A 224 -9.82 -17.72 2.65
C PHE A 224 -10.79 -18.68 3.32
N GLY A 225 -10.30 -19.58 4.17
CA GLY A 225 -11.10 -20.54 4.95
C GLY A 225 -11.23 -21.92 4.30
N SER A 226 -11.54 -22.93 5.12
CA SER A 226 -11.56 -24.36 4.75
C SER A 226 -12.99 -24.87 4.53
N GLY A 227 -13.28 -25.47 3.37
CA GLY A 227 -14.55 -26.19 3.14
C GLY A 227 -15.20 -25.94 1.77
N ASN A 228 -16.47 -26.33 1.63
CA ASN A 228 -17.23 -26.26 0.37
C ASN A 228 -17.54 -24.82 -0.12
N ILE A 229 -17.30 -23.80 0.71
CA ILE A 229 -17.50 -22.39 0.38
C ILE A 229 -16.30 -21.62 0.92
N ALA A 230 -15.35 -21.27 0.05
CA ALA A 230 -14.23 -20.42 0.41
C ALA A 230 -14.53 -18.96 -0.01
N PRO A 231 -14.81 -18.03 0.92
CA PRO A 231 -15.03 -16.64 0.58
C PRO A 231 -13.80 -16.00 -0.08
N TRP A 232 -14.06 -15.09 -1.00
CA TRP A 232 -13.01 -14.30 -1.66
C TRP A 232 -12.31 -13.38 -0.66
N HIS A 233 -10.98 -13.34 -0.73
CA HIS A 233 -10.11 -12.54 0.11
C HIS A 233 -9.11 -11.73 -0.70
N ALA A 234 -8.72 -10.58 -0.16
CA ALA A 234 -7.70 -9.72 -0.73
C ALA A 234 -6.42 -9.86 0.10
N TRP A 235 -5.34 -10.24 -0.57
CA TRP A 235 -4.01 -10.42 0.00
C TRP A 235 -3.06 -9.41 -0.64
N ASN A 236 -1.88 -9.23 -0.07
CA ASN A 236 -0.77 -8.56 -0.75
C ASN A 236 0.33 -9.56 -1.08
N THR A 237 0.99 -9.38 -2.22
CA THR A 237 2.35 -9.89 -2.40
C THR A 237 3.33 -8.75 -2.27
N ALA A 238 4.50 -8.99 -1.69
CA ALA A 238 5.56 -8.02 -1.58
C ALA A 238 6.92 -8.66 -1.90
N ARG A 239 7.82 -7.90 -2.52
CA ARG A 239 9.18 -8.35 -2.82
C ARG A 239 10.08 -8.15 -1.60
N LYS A 240 10.72 -9.23 -1.16
CA LYS A 240 11.66 -9.27 -0.03
C LYS A 240 13.00 -9.84 -0.53
N GLY A 241 13.89 -8.95 -0.98
CA GLY A 241 15.15 -9.34 -1.63
C GLY A 241 14.90 -10.13 -2.92
N ARG A 242 15.33 -11.40 -2.93
CA ARG A 242 15.10 -12.34 -4.05
C ARG A 242 13.80 -13.14 -3.92
N MET A 243 13.14 -13.06 -2.78
CA MET A 243 11.90 -13.79 -2.49
C MET A 243 10.69 -12.87 -2.64
N HIS A 244 9.52 -13.49 -2.69
CA HIS A 244 8.22 -12.84 -2.55
C HIS A 244 7.57 -13.33 -1.26
N VAL A 245 6.81 -12.46 -0.61
CA VAL A 245 6.01 -12.77 0.57
C VAL A 245 4.54 -12.50 0.25
N LEU A 246 3.69 -13.48 0.52
CA LEU A 246 2.24 -13.29 0.58
C LEU A 246 1.90 -12.80 1.99
N ILE A 247 1.19 -11.68 2.09
CA ILE A 247 0.92 -10.98 3.34
C ILE A 247 -0.59 -10.82 3.50
N ASP A 248 -1.09 -11.23 4.67
CA ASP A 248 -2.45 -10.94 5.12
C ASP A 248 -2.42 -9.97 6.29
N THR A 249 -2.94 -8.77 6.07
CA THR A 249 -3.09 -7.72 7.09
C THR A 249 -4.47 -7.76 7.77
N THR A 250 -5.35 -8.65 7.34
CA THR A 250 -6.68 -8.84 7.93
C THR A 250 -6.66 -9.77 9.15
N GLY A 251 -5.54 -10.47 9.39
CA GLY A 251 -5.37 -11.58 10.35
C GLY A 251 -5.53 -11.30 11.84
N SER A 252 -6.09 -10.15 12.26
CA SER A 252 -6.66 -10.04 13.61
C SER A 252 -8.01 -10.78 13.75
N ILE A 253 -8.48 -11.39 12.67
CA ILE A 253 -9.67 -12.23 12.62
C ILE A 253 -9.36 -13.57 13.31
N ILE A 254 -9.88 -13.68 14.54
CA ILE A 254 -10.14 -14.91 15.32
C ILE A 254 -8.99 -15.39 16.21
N GLU A 255 -8.94 -14.83 17.42
CA GLU A 255 -8.93 -15.62 18.67
C GLU A 255 -9.57 -14.74 19.78
N ARG A 256 -10.90 -14.61 19.72
CA ARG A 256 -11.71 -14.33 20.91
C ARG A 256 -12.21 -15.66 21.44
N ARG A 257 -11.33 -16.45 22.04
CA ARG A 257 -11.73 -17.39 23.08
C ARG A 257 -10.76 -17.22 24.25
N GLU A 258 -11.41 -16.95 25.38
CA GLU A 258 -10.98 -17.01 26.78
C GLU A 258 -9.46 -17.00 27.04
N GLU A 259 -9.02 -15.90 27.66
CA GLU A 259 -7.85 -15.86 28.54
C GLU A 259 -6.51 -16.32 27.96
N ASP A 260 -6.07 -15.78 26.81
CA ASP A 260 -4.62 -15.72 26.55
C ASP A 260 -4.24 -14.60 25.58
N THR A 261 -3.04 -14.05 25.81
CA THR A 261 -2.50 -12.80 25.21
C THR A 261 -2.95 -12.50 23.76
N LYS A 262 -3.61 -11.35 23.54
CA LYS A 262 -3.87 -10.77 22.20
C LYS A 262 -2.57 -10.66 21.40
N ARG A 263 -2.25 -11.67 20.58
CA ARG A 263 -1.16 -11.58 19.61
C ARG A 263 -1.76 -11.26 18.26
N GLU A 264 -1.63 -10.02 17.82
CA GLU A 264 -1.92 -9.64 16.44
C GLU A 264 -0.96 -10.42 15.52
N ARG A 265 -1.48 -11.37 14.74
CA ARG A 265 -0.68 -12.21 13.84
C ARG A 265 -0.83 -11.71 12.41
N ILE A 266 0.28 -11.25 11.82
CA ILE A 266 0.39 -11.00 10.38
C ILE A 266 0.78 -12.32 9.73
N LEU A 267 -0.04 -12.84 8.83
CA LEU A 267 0.36 -14.03 8.06
C LEU A 267 1.33 -13.61 6.97
N GLN A 268 2.53 -14.19 6.97
CA GLN A 268 3.54 -14.02 5.92
C GLN A 268 3.97 -15.39 5.39
N ILE A 269 3.81 -15.62 4.08
CA ILE A 269 4.23 -16.86 3.42
C ILE A 269 5.24 -16.52 2.34
N GLU A 270 6.48 -16.98 2.52
CA GLU A 270 7.57 -16.80 1.56
C GLU A 270 7.43 -17.76 0.36
N ALA A 271 7.68 -17.25 -0.84
CA ALA A 271 7.79 -18.03 -2.07
C ALA A 271 8.83 -17.43 -3.01
N GLU A 272 9.42 -18.25 -3.87
CA GLU A 272 10.46 -17.80 -4.81
C GLU A 272 9.95 -16.80 -5.86
N THR A 273 8.66 -16.84 -6.20
CA THR A 273 8.08 -15.99 -7.24
C THR A 273 6.71 -15.47 -6.85
N GLU A 274 6.34 -14.30 -7.38
CA GLU A 274 5.00 -13.74 -7.22
C GLU A 274 3.90 -14.71 -7.71
N SER A 275 4.17 -15.44 -8.80
CA SER A 275 3.25 -16.45 -9.34
C SER A 275 2.97 -17.58 -8.34
N LYS A 276 4.00 -18.04 -7.60
CA LYS A 276 3.83 -19.01 -6.51
C LYS A 276 3.00 -18.40 -5.37
N CYS A 277 3.24 -17.16 -4.96
CA CYS A 277 2.39 -16.47 -3.97
C CYS A 277 0.92 -16.39 -4.42
N ARG A 278 0.67 -16.07 -5.70
CA ARG A 278 -0.68 -16.02 -6.28
C ARG A 278 -1.35 -17.39 -6.30
N LYS A 279 -0.60 -18.46 -6.61
CA LYS A 279 -1.09 -19.83 -6.52
C LYS A 279 -1.47 -20.19 -5.08
N ILE A 280 -0.59 -19.90 -4.12
CA ILE A 280 -0.85 -20.09 -2.69
C ILE A 280 -2.11 -19.31 -2.28
N ALA A 281 -2.24 -18.02 -2.63
CA ALA A 281 -3.42 -17.22 -2.29
C ALA A 281 -4.73 -17.83 -2.83
N LYS A 282 -4.72 -18.39 -4.04
CA LYS A 282 -5.87 -19.09 -4.63
C LYS A 282 -6.17 -20.43 -3.94
N GLU A 283 -5.14 -21.15 -3.55
CA GLU A 283 -5.25 -22.50 -2.97
C GLU A 283 -5.32 -22.50 -1.44
N HIS A 284 -5.12 -21.34 -0.79
CA HIS A 284 -5.06 -21.23 0.67
C HIS A 284 -6.36 -21.69 1.34
N GLY A 285 -7.51 -21.56 0.66
CA GLY A 285 -8.79 -22.11 1.13
C GLY A 285 -8.85 -23.64 1.18
N LYS A 286 -7.92 -24.36 0.54
CA LYS A 286 -7.85 -25.84 0.52
C LYS A 286 -6.82 -26.40 1.49
N ILE A 287 -5.83 -25.61 1.87
CA ILE A 287 -4.67 -26.04 2.69
C ILE A 287 -4.89 -25.73 4.18
N TYR A 288 -5.80 -24.81 4.48
CA TYR A 288 -6.18 -24.55 5.87
C TYR A 288 -7.07 -25.69 6.37
N THR A 289 -6.66 -26.37 7.43
CA THR A 289 -7.55 -27.15 8.29
C THR A 289 -7.30 -26.57 9.68
N PRO A 290 -8.27 -25.90 10.34
CA PRO A 290 -8.07 -25.49 11.71
C PRO A 290 -7.93 -26.76 12.54
N HIS A 291 -6.71 -27.12 12.92
CA HIS A 291 -6.49 -28.16 13.90
C HIS A 291 -6.95 -27.64 15.26
N SER A 292 -7.65 -28.49 16.02
CA SER A 292 -8.21 -28.18 17.34
C SER A 292 -7.18 -27.88 18.41
N ASP A 293 -5.90 -28.09 18.10
CA ASP A 293 -4.82 -28.09 19.07
C ASP A 293 -3.83 -26.98 18.68
N ASN A 294 -3.42 -26.22 19.70
CA ASN A 294 -2.64 -24.97 19.70
C ASN A 294 -1.24 -25.01 19.01
N GLU A 295 -1.01 -25.87 18.03
CA GLU A 295 0.29 -26.09 17.37
C GLU A 295 0.27 -25.75 15.87
N CYS A 296 -0.30 -24.61 15.48
CA CYS A 296 0.00 -24.03 14.17
C CYS A 296 1.29 -23.20 14.23
N PHE A 297 2.43 -23.90 14.17
CA PHE A 297 3.74 -23.34 13.90
C PHE A 297 3.82 -22.87 12.43
N TYR A 298 3.80 -21.56 12.20
CA TYR A 298 4.64 -20.97 11.16
C TYR A 298 6.00 -20.70 11.80
N GLN A 299 7.13 -20.80 11.10
CA GLN A 299 8.43 -20.44 11.70
C GLN A 299 8.44 -18.96 12.08
N TYR A 300 8.15 -18.69 13.35
CA TYR A 300 8.28 -17.40 14.00
C TYR A 300 9.77 -17.09 14.16
N ARG A 301 10.29 -16.04 13.53
CA ARG A 301 11.39 -15.32 14.16
C ARG A 301 10.79 -14.37 15.18
N ARG A 302 10.96 -14.72 16.45
CA ARG A 302 10.85 -13.80 17.58
C ARG A 302 11.85 -12.67 17.32
N LEU A 303 11.38 -11.49 16.93
CA LEU A 303 12.20 -10.29 16.95
C LEU A 303 11.89 -9.62 18.30
N GLU A 304 12.79 -9.83 19.25
CA GLU A 304 12.87 -8.94 20.41
C GLU A 304 13.26 -7.56 19.86
N ILE A 305 12.38 -6.58 20.03
CA ILE A 305 12.68 -5.15 19.82
C ILE A 305 13.32 -4.64 21.10
#